data_AF-A0A8C1BYQ0-F1
#
_entry.id   AF-A0A8C1BYQ0-F1
#
_cell.length_a   1.000
_cell.length_b   1.000
_cell.length_c   1.000
_cell.angle_alpha   90.00
_cell.angle_beta   90.00
_cell.angle_gamma   90.00
#
_symmetry.space_group_name_H-M   'P 1'
#
loop_
_entity.id
_entity.type
_entity.pdbx_description
1 polymer ?
#
loop_
_entity_poly.entity_id
_entity_poly.type
_entity_poly.pdbx_seq_one_letter_code
_entity_poly.pdbx_strand_id
1 'polypeptide(L)'
;MGSLALGETSRPSFTMLLLGLLPLMLLRGCGCQAADVPEDVTAEFSVRMYHQLQITEGEENIIFSPLSVALALGMVELGARGSSLEEIRQAMGYSQFREDEEFSLLSNLTQALSTDEEQYVVRLANSLFLQTGVHFSEDFLRLMKKYFKAEVETVDFSQSEAVADHINSWVLNHTDSKIHNLVSADDFSSSTVIMLANAVYFRGNWKNQFRPENTRTFSFTKDDGSEVQTLMMYQQGDFYYGEFSDGTTEAGGVYQVLEMLYEGEDMSMMIVLPRQEVPLASLEPIIKAQLLDEWANNVKRQKVEVYLPRFKVEQKIDLRDSLQQLGIKSIFTKDADLTAMTAEMTDGQDLFIGKAVQKAYLEVTEEGAEGAAGSGMIALTRTLVLYPQVMADHPFFFIIRNRKSGSILFMGRVMNPEVIEPFDNNFDM
;
A
#
# COMPACT_ATOMS: atom_id res chain seq x y z
N MET A 1 96.74 -30.32 39.95
CA MET A 1 95.91 -31.48 40.35
C MET A 1 94.73 -31.56 39.38
N GLY A 2 94.62 -32.68 38.64
CA GLY A 2 93.51 -33.22 37.79
C GLY A 2 92.67 -32.27 36.92
N SER A 3 92.81 -32.28 35.57
CA SER A 3 92.06 -33.06 34.54
C SER A 3 90.72 -32.40 34.13
N LEU A 4 90.45 -31.83 32.93
CA LEU A 4 90.29 -32.38 31.54
C LEU A 4 89.37 -33.62 31.50
N ALA A 5 88.36 -33.80 30.62
CA ALA A 5 87.92 -33.15 29.37
C ALA A 5 86.47 -33.55 28.98
N LEU A 6 86.02 -33.01 27.83
CA LEU A 6 84.76 -33.07 27.06
C LEU A 6 84.13 -34.45 26.73
N GLY A 7 82.83 -34.44 26.36
CA GLY A 7 82.17 -35.48 25.54
C GLY A 7 80.64 -35.34 25.42
N GLU A 8 80.13 -35.24 24.19
CA GLU A 8 78.73 -35.05 23.75
C GLU A 8 77.82 -36.29 23.94
N THR A 9 76.48 -36.12 23.99
CA THR A 9 75.49 -36.60 22.97
C THR A 9 74.02 -36.67 23.45
N SER A 10 73.14 -35.96 22.71
CA SER A 10 71.77 -36.25 22.22
C SER A 10 70.62 -36.93 23.03
N ARG A 11 69.49 -36.17 23.07
CA ARG A 11 68.03 -36.49 23.06
C ARG A 11 67.39 -37.26 24.24
N PRO A 12 66.18 -36.82 24.66
CA PRO A 12 64.94 -37.57 24.35
C PRO A 12 63.80 -36.64 23.86
N SER A 13 63.16 -36.91 22.71
CA SER A 13 61.95 -37.73 22.52
C SER A 13 60.77 -37.32 23.41
N PHE A 14 59.91 -36.44 22.90
CA PHE A 14 58.64 -36.04 23.51
C PHE A 14 57.55 -37.06 23.17
N THR A 15 56.79 -37.41 24.19
CA THR A 15 55.68 -38.36 24.24
C THR A 15 54.58 -38.10 23.21
N MET A 16 54.31 -39.12 22.41
CA MET A 16 53.17 -39.24 21.49
C MET A 16 52.04 -39.95 22.23
N LEU A 17 50.92 -39.26 22.48
CA LEU A 17 49.72 -39.86 23.08
C LEU A 17 48.60 -39.94 22.03
N LEU A 18 48.05 -41.15 21.92
CA LEU A 18 46.97 -41.58 21.04
C LEU A 18 45.76 -40.62 21.01
N LEU A 19 45.26 -40.33 19.81
CA LEU A 19 43.86 -40.01 19.57
C LEU A 19 43.33 -40.91 18.46
N GLY A 20 42.53 -41.88 18.87
CA GLY A 20 41.86 -42.83 18.00
C GLY A 20 40.75 -42.16 17.19
N LEU A 21 40.63 -42.60 15.94
CA LEU A 21 39.53 -42.31 15.03
C LEU A 21 38.22 -42.92 15.55
N LEU A 22 37.21 -42.08 15.74
CA LEU A 22 35.81 -42.45 15.89
C LEU A 22 35.00 -41.60 14.90
N PRO A 23 34.28 -42.20 13.93
CA PRO A 23 33.36 -41.45 13.09
C PRO A 23 32.07 -41.24 13.89
N LEU A 24 31.89 -40.03 14.44
CA LEU A 24 30.61 -39.64 15.02
C LEU A 24 29.65 -39.32 13.87
N MET A 25 28.80 -40.29 13.52
CA MET A 25 27.56 -40.02 12.79
C MET A 25 26.73 -39.05 13.63
N LEU A 26 26.86 -37.75 13.33
CA LEU A 26 25.85 -36.78 13.74
C LEU A 26 24.76 -36.82 12.68
N LEU A 27 23.62 -37.36 13.11
CA LEU A 27 22.31 -37.20 12.50
C LEU A 27 22.23 -35.80 11.88
N ARG A 28 22.15 -35.74 10.55
CA ARG A 28 21.53 -34.61 9.88
C ARG A 28 20.09 -34.61 10.36
N GLY A 29 19.84 -33.86 11.44
CA GLY A 29 18.52 -33.34 11.70
C GLY A 29 18.09 -32.69 10.40
N CYS A 30 17.03 -33.23 9.81
CA CYS A 30 16.26 -32.54 8.80
C CYS A 30 15.77 -31.28 9.52
N GLY A 31 16.57 -30.22 9.47
CA GLY A 31 16.08 -28.89 9.74
C GLY A 31 15.06 -28.69 8.65
N CYS A 32 13.78 -28.91 8.99
CA CYS A 32 12.72 -28.16 8.34
C CYS A 32 13.22 -26.73 8.35
N GLN A 33 13.63 -26.22 7.17
CA GLN A 33 13.58 -24.79 6.95
C GLN A 33 12.18 -24.43 7.43
N ALA A 34 12.11 -23.59 8.46
CA ALA A 34 10.89 -22.85 8.69
C ALA A 34 10.53 -22.31 7.31
N ALA A 35 9.43 -22.79 6.74
CA ALA A 35 8.91 -22.21 5.53
C ALA A 35 8.85 -20.71 5.82
N ASP A 36 9.53 -19.90 4.99
CA ASP A 36 9.47 -18.45 5.10
C ASP A 36 7.98 -18.08 5.10
N VAL A 37 7.45 -17.77 6.27
CA VAL A 37 6.12 -17.21 6.42
C VAL A 37 6.26 -15.79 5.88
N PRO A 38 5.44 -15.35 4.90
CA PRO A 38 5.50 -13.97 4.44
C PRO A 38 5.33 -13.03 5.63
N GLU A 39 6.31 -12.14 5.86
CA GLU A 39 6.40 -11.28 7.04
C GLU A 39 5.27 -10.23 7.11
N ASP A 40 4.55 -9.96 6.03
CA ASP A 40 3.21 -9.34 6.04
C ASP A 40 2.52 -9.68 4.70
N VAL A 41 1.51 -10.56 4.73
CA VAL A 41 0.79 -11.00 3.52
C VAL A 41 0.10 -9.85 2.79
N THR A 42 -0.31 -8.80 3.53
CA THR A 42 -0.96 -7.62 2.95
C THR A 42 0.03 -6.73 2.23
N ALA A 43 1.25 -6.57 2.76
CA ALA A 43 2.32 -5.84 2.09
C ALA A 43 2.76 -6.54 0.80
N GLU A 44 2.88 -7.87 0.81
CA GLU A 44 3.25 -8.65 -0.38
C GLU A 44 2.21 -8.54 -1.51
N PHE A 45 0.92 -8.63 -1.17
CA PHE A 45 -0.14 -8.36 -2.13
C PHE A 45 -0.09 -6.93 -2.68
N SER A 46 0.11 -5.95 -1.80
CA SER A 46 0.21 -4.52 -2.16
C SER A 46 1.30 -4.31 -3.23
N VAL A 47 2.50 -4.82 -2.98
CA VAL A 47 3.63 -4.62 -3.89
C VAL A 47 3.41 -5.33 -5.22
N ARG A 48 2.90 -6.57 -5.23
CA ARG A 48 2.60 -7.26 -6.49
C ARG A 48 1.54 -6.53 -7.31
N MET A 49 0.53 -5.97 -6.65
CA MET A 49 -0.49 -5.16 -7.32
C MET A 49 0.07 -3.86 -7.87
N TYR A 50 0.94 -3.17 -7.13
CA TYR A 50 1.64 -1.97 -7.61
C TYR A 50 2.46 -2.26 -8.88
N HIS A 51 3.26 -3.32 -8.88
CA HIS A 51 4.02 -3.75 -10.07
C HIS A 51 3.13 -4.08 -11.25
N GLN A 52 1.96 -4.68 -10.99
CA GLN A 52 1.00 -4.96 -12.06
C GLN A 52 0.41 -3.66 -12.65
N LEU A 53 0.10 -2.68 -11.81
CA LEU A 53 -0.37 -1.36 -12.25
C LEU A 53 0.72 -0.57 -12.98
N GLN A 54 1.98 -0.69 -12.56
CA GLN A 54 3.11 -0.08 -13.25
C GLN A 54 3.20 -0.52 -14.72
N ILE A 55 2.92 -1.80 -14.99
CA ILE A 55 2.92 -2.37 -16.35
C ILE A 55 1.74 -1.82 -17.18
N THR A 56 0.57 -1.61 -16.56
CA THR A 56 -0.64 -1.17 -17.28
C THR A 56 -0.71 0.34 -17.50
N GLU A 57 -0.28 1.13 -16.51
CA GLU A 57 -0.41 2.60 -16.50
C GLU A 57 0.80 3.33 -17.10
N GLY A 58 1.92 2.64 -17.34
CA GLY A 58 3.05 3.20 -18.08
C GLY A 58 3.80 4.29 -17.31
N GLU A 59 3.67 5.55 -17.73
CA GLU A 59 4.35 6.74 -17.14
C GLU A 59 3.38 7.67 -16.38
N GLU A 60 2.14 7.23 -16.16
CA GLU A 60 1.13 8.02 -15.45
C GLU A 60 1.26 7.91 -13.92
N ASN A 61 0.56 8.80 -13.21
CA ASN A 61 0.36 8.68 -11.76
C ASN A 61 -0.28 7.33 -11.42
N ILE A 62 0.11 6.76 -10.29
CA ILE A 62 -0.54 5.56 -9.75
C ILE A 62 -1.03 5.88 -8.36
N ILE A 63 -2.29 5.56 -8.07
CA ILE A 63 -2.81 5.51 -6.71
C ILE A 63 -3.85 4.40 -6.60
N PHE A 64 -3.68 3.56 -5.58
CA PHE A 64 -4.68 2.55 -5.23
C PHE A 64 -4.63 2.29 -3.73
N SER A 65 -5.66 1.66 -3.19
CA SER A 65 -5.69 1.23 -1.78
C SER A 65 -5.62 -0.28 -1.69
N PRO A 66 -4.45 -0.85 -1.33
CA PRO A 66 -4.31 -2.29 -1.18
C PRO A 66 -5.24 -2.85 -0.12
N LEU A 67 -5.36 -2.17 1.03
CA LEU A 67 -6.29 -2.58 2.09
C LEU A 67 -7.74 -2.56 1.62
N SER A 68 -8.16 -1.55 0.86
CA SER A 68 -9.51 -1.51 0.33
C SER A 68 -9.78 -2.64 -0.68
N VAL A 69 -8.83 -2.94 -1.58
CA VAL A 69 -8.93 -4.10 -2.49
C VAL A 69 -8.99 -5.40 -1.71
N ALA A 70 -8.15 -5.57 -0.67
CA ALA A 70 -8.14 -6.77 0.16
C ALA A 70 -9.50 -6.98 0.87
N LEU A 71 -10.15 -5.91 1.32
CA LEU A 71 -11.51 -5.99 1.88
C LEU A 71 -12.53 -6.42 0.84
N ALA A 72 -12.49 -5.80 -0.34
CA ALA A 72 -13.39 -6.12 -1.45
C ALA A 72 -13.23 -7.58 -1.91
N LEU A 73 -12.00 -8.09 -1.97
CA LEU A 73 -11.71 -9.49 -2.24
C LEU A 73 -12.15 -10.42 -1.11
N GLY A 74 -11.98 -10.02 0.16
CA GLY A 74 -12.47 -10.78 1.30
C GLY A 74 -14.00 -10.96 1.28
N MET A 75 -14.74 -9.95 0.79
CA MET A 75 -16.19 -10.07 0.56
C MET A 75 -16.51 -11.12 -0.51
N VAL A 76 -15.72 -11.18 -1.57
CA VAL A 76 -15.87 -12.20 -2.62
C VAL A 76 -15.48 -13.59 -2.11
N GLU A 77 -14.40 -13.68 -1.32
CA GLU A 77 -13.88 -14.91 -0.74
C GLU A 77 -14.92 -15.63 0.11
N LEU A 78 -15.69 -14.91 0.93
CA LEU A 78 -16.81 -15.48 1.70
C LEU A 78 -17.82 -16.24 0.83
N GLY A 79 -18.04 -15.73 -0.38
CA GLY A 79 -18.96 -16.28 -1.37
C GLY A 79 -18.36 -17.34 -2.29
N ALA A 80 -17.03 -17.44 -2.33
CA ALA A 80 -16.30 -18.31 -3.24
C ALA A 80 -16.13 -19.73 -2.69
N ARG A 81 -16.12 -20.73 -3.57
CA ARG A 81 -15.83 -22.14 -3.26
C ARG A 81 -14.87 -22.73 -4.29
N GLY A 82 -14.43 -23.96 -4.07
CA GLY A 82 -13.61 -24.72 -5.00
C GLY A 82 -12.34 -23.98 -5.46
N SER A 83 -12.09 -24.00 -6.77
CA SER A 83 -10.94 -23.31 -7.37
C SER A 83 -10.99 -21.79 -7.24
N SER A 84 -12.19 -21.20 -7.23
CA SER A 84 -12.35 -19.75 -7.05
C SER A 84 -11.88 -19.28 -5.69
N LEU A 85 -12.19 -20.04 -4.64
CA LEU A 85 -11.68 -19.76 -3.30
C LEU A 85 -10.15 -19.93 -3.25
N GLU A 86 -9.62 -21.02 -3.80
CA GLU A 86 -8.17 -21.29 -3.76
C GLU A 86 -7.36 -20.21 -4.50
N GLU A 87 -7.83 -19.76 -5.67
CA GLU A 87 -7.17 -18.68 -6.43
C GLU A 87 -7.10 -17.38 -5.62
N ILE A 88 -8.20 -16.97 -4.95
CA ILE A 88 -8.20 -15.78 -4.09
C ILE A 88 -7.23 -15.96 -2.94
N ARG A 89 -7.31 -17.07 -2.21
CA ARG A 89 -6.44 -17.33 -1.04
C ARG A 89 -4.97 -17.36 -1.42
N GLN A 90 -4.62 -18.02 -2.52
CA GLN A 90 -3.26 -18.08 -3.01
C GLN A 90 -2.77 -16.69 -3.44
N ALA A 91 -3.57 -15.95 -4.19
CA ALA A 91 -3.21 -14.61 -4.64
C ALA A 91 -3.11 -13.60 -3.50
N MET A 92 -3.83 -13.78 -2.39
CA MET A 92 -3.73 -12.92 -1.20
C MET A 92 -2.66 -13.39 -0.20
N GLY A 93 -2.10 -14.58 -0.40
CA GLY A 93 -1.16 -15.18 0.56
C GLY A 93 -1.84 -15.70 1.83
N TYR A 94 -3.11 -16.12 1.75
CA TYR A 94 -3.90 -16.69 2.84
C TYR A 94 -3.90 -18.23 2.85
N SER A 95 -3.20 -18.91 1.92
CA SER A 95 -3.19 -20.37 1.85
C SER A 95 -2.70 -21.06 3.14
N GLN A 96 -1.86 -20.39 3.93
CA GLN A 96 -1.36 -20.88 5.22
C GLN A 96 -2.23 -20.48 6.42
N PHE A 97 -3.19 -19.58 6.24
CA PHE A 97 -4.11 -19.18 7.30
C PHE A 97 -5.13 -20.29 7.56
N ARG A 98 -5.56 -20.43 8.81
CA ARG A 98 -6.72 -21.27 9.13
C ARG A 98 -7.99 -20.57 8.64
N GLU A 99 -9.05 -21.36 8.48
CA GLU A 99 -10.36 -20.84 8.09
C GLU A 99 -10.79 -19.67 8.99
N ASP A 100 -11.22 -18.57 8.36
CA ASP A 100 -11.65 -17.30 8.98
C ASP A 100 -10.57 -16.40 9.60
N GLU A 101 -9.30 -16.80 9.62
CA GLU A 101 -8.23 -15.96 10.18
C GLU A 101 -8.02 -14.68 9.35
N GLU A 102 -8.08 -14.78 8.02
CA GLU A 102 -8.01 -13.64 7.10
C GLU A 102 -9.13 -12.60 7.33
N PHE A 103 -10.36 -13.05 7.57
CA PHE A 103 -11.48 -12.13 7.80
C PHE A 103 -11.35 -11.39 9.13
N SER A 104 -10.81 -12.09 10.14
CA SER A 104 -10.51 -11.48 11.44
C SER A 104 -9.37 -10.45 11.32
N LEU A 105 -8.34 -10.76 10.55
CA LEU A 105 -7.26 -9.81 10.21
C LEU A 105 -7.84 -8.56 9.53
N LEU A 106 -8.60 -8.72 8.44
CA LEU A 106 -9.19 -7.61 7.69
C LEU A 106 -10.15 -6.77 8.55
N SER A 107 -10.96 -7.41 9.39
CA SER A 107 -11.84 -6.72 10.35
C SER A 107 -11.04 -5.91 11.38
N ASN A 108 -9.91 -6.42 11.87
CA ASN A 108 -9.07 -5.70 12.83
C ASN A 108 -8.37 -4.50 12.17
N LEU A 109 -7.86 -4.68 10.94
CA LEU A 109 -7.22 -3.62 10.18
C LEU A 109 -8.18 -2.45 9.89
N THR A 110 -9.42 -2.75 9.52
CA THR A 110 -10.45 -1.71 9.30
C THR A 110 -10.90 -1.03 10.58
N GLN A 111 -11.03 -1.78 11.68
CA GLN A 111 -11.37 -1.18 12.97
C GLN A 111 -10.29 -0.19 13.44
N ALA A 112 -9.01 -0.47 13.16
CA ALA A 112 -7.91 0.42 13.49
C ALA A 112 -7.92 1.75 12.69
N LEU A 113 -8.67 1.83 11.59
CA LEU A 113 -8.85 3.07 10.82
C LEU A 113 -9.96 3.96 11.37
N SER A 114 -10.81 3.44 12.25
CA SER A 114 -11.89 4.20 12.88
C SER A 114 -11.32 5.05 14.02
N THR A 115 -10.90 6.27 13.72
CA THR A 115 -10.38 7.24 14.69
C THR A 115 -11.25 8.50 14.76
N ASP A 116 -10.82 9.43 15.60
CA ASP A 116 -11.33 10.80 15.65
C ASP A 116 -11.17 11.52 14.31
N GLU A 117 -12.27 11.99 13.74
CA GLU A 117 -12.29 12.69 12.44
C GLU A 117 -11.46 13.99 12.46
N GLU A 118 -11.14 14.52 13.64
CA GLU A 118 -10.20 15.64 13.80
C GLU A 118 -8.75 15.24 13.46
N GLN A 119 -8.39 13.95 13.51
CA GLN A 119 -7.04 13.47 13.17
C GLN A 119 -6.92 13.18 11.68
N TYR A 120 -7.78 12.31 11.18
CA TYR A 120 -7.86 11.95 9.77
C TYR A 120 -9.21 11.33 9.45
N VAL A 121 -9.64 11.49 8.22
CA VAL A 121 -10.84 10.90 7.64
C VAL A 121 -10.43 9.79 6.69
N VAL A 122 -10.90 8.58 6.96
CA VAL A 122 -10.85 7.46 6.01
C VAL A 122 -12.27 7.03 5.68
N ARG A 123 -12.63 7.07 4.39
CA ARG A 123 -13.90 6.52 3.91
C ARG A 123 -13.61 5.35 2.99
N LEU A 124 -14.18 4.20 3.33
CA LEU A 124 -14.13 2.97 2.56
C LEU A 124 -15.56 2.63 2.14
N ALA A 125 -15.87 2.80 0.86
CA ALA A 125 -17.15 2.46 0.27
C ALA A 125 -17.00 1.17 -0.54
N ASN A 126 -17.29 0.04 0.12
CA ASN A 126 -17.15 -1.30 -0.45
C ASN A 126 -18.53 -1.96 -0.51
N SER A 127 -18.95 -2.39 -1.70
CA SER A 127 -20.24 -3.06 -1.88
C SER A 127 -20.20 -4.11 -3.00
N LEU A 128 -21.05 -5.12 -2.83
CA LEU A 128 -21.38 -6.08 -3.88
C LEU A 128 -22.81 -5.81 -4.35
N PHE A 129 -22.95 -5.60 -5.65
CA PHE A 129 -24.23 -5.42 -6.32
C PHE A 129 -24.56 -6.67 -7.14
N LEU A 130 -25.72 -7.27 -6.88
CA LEU A 130 -26.21 -8.47 -7.57
C LEU A 130 -27.39 -8.15 -8.48
N GLN A 131 -27.56 -8.91 -9.56
CA GLN A 131 -28.72 -8.77 -10.43
C GLN A 131 -30.02 -9.10 -9.68
N THR A 132 -31.03 -8.27 -9.89
CA THR A 132 -32.38 -8.47 -9.36
C THR A 132 -32.93 -9.84 -9.79
N GLY A 133 -33.53 -10.56 -8.84
CA GLY A 133 -33.98 -11.95 -9.03
C GLY A 133 -32.98 -12.99 -8.53
N VAL A 134 -31.73 -12.59 -8.22
CA VAL A 134 -30.79 -13.39 -7.45
C VAL A 134 -30.93 -13.06 -5.97
N HIS A 135 -31.07 -14.08 -5.13
CA HIS A 135 -31.24 -13.91 -3.68
C HIS A 135 -29.97 -14.28 -2.94
N PHE A 136 -29.48 -13.37 -2.09
CA PHE A 136 -28.35 -13.63 -1.21
C PHE A 136 -28.64 -14.75 -0.22
N SER A 137 -27.61 -15.53 0.11
CA SER A 137 -27.65 -16.47 1.24
C SER A 137 -27.66 -15.70 2.56
N GLU A 138 -28.53 -16.10 3.49
CA GLU A 138 -28.60 -15.54 4.85
C GLU A 138 -27.26 -15.68 5.60
N ASP A 139 -26.56 -16.79 5.40
CA ASP A 139 -25.24 -17.00 5.99
C ASP A 139 -24.20 -16.05 5.41
N PHE A 140 -24.25 -15.79 4.10
CA PHE A 140 -23.38 -14.81 3.46
C PHE A 140 -23.63 -13.40 4.01
N LEU A 141 -24.90 -12.96 4.08
CA LEU A 141 -25.27 -11.67 4.67
C LEU A 141 -24.80 -11.52 6.12
N ARG A 142 -24.95 -12.58 6.91
CA ARG A 142 -24.47 -12.61 8.31
C ARG A 142 -22.97 -12.42 8.41
N LEU A 143 -22.18 -13.09 7.55
CA LEU A 143 -20.71 -12.98 7.54
C LEU A 143 -20.24 -11.62 7.00
N MET A 144 -20.89 -11.10 5.96
CA MET A 144 -20.67 -9.75 5.42
C MET A 144 -20.82 -8.69 6.51
N LYS A 145 -21.92 -8.75 7.27
CA LYS A 145 -22.16 -7.84 8.40
C LYS A 145 -21.15 -8.03 9.54
N LYS A 146 -20.74 -9.27 9.81
CA LYS A 146 -19.79 -9.60 10.89
C LYS A 146 -18.40 -9.02 10.63
N TYR A 147 -17.86 -9.20 9.43
CA TYR A 147 -16.44 -8.90 9.16
C TYR A 147 -16.21 -7.58 8.41
N PHE A 148 -17.11 -7.20 7.51
CA PHE A 148 -16.88 -6.07 6.61
C PHE A 148 -17.74 -4.85 6.92
N LYS A 149 -18.82 -5.02 7.69
CA LYS A 149 -19.88 -4.01 7.88
C LYS A 149 -20.38 -3.42 6.54
N ALA A 150 -20.18 -4.17 5.45
CA ALA A 150 -20.52 -3.74 4.12
C ALA A 150 -21.99 -4.04 3.85
N GLU A 151 -22.62 -3.12 3.14
CA GLU A 151 -23.95 -3.32 2.59
C GLU A 151 -23.82 -4.10 1.27
N VAL A 152 -24.79 -4.96 1.01
CA VAL A 152 -24.92 -5.62 -0.30
C VAL A 152 -26.33 -5.34 -0.79
N GLU A 153 -26.46 -5.15 -2.09
CA GLU A 153 -27.71 -4.70 -2.69
C GLU A 153 -27.99 -5.46 -3.99
N THR A 154 -29.27 -5.58 -4.34
CA THR A 154 -29.69 -6.04 -5.67
C THR A 154 -30.12 -4.87 -6.54
N VAL A 155 -29.65 -4.86 -7.78
CA VAL A 155 -29.92 -3.83 -8.80
C VAL A 155 -30.33 -4.50 -10.11
N ASP A 156 -30.95 -3.77 -11.05
CA ASP A 156 -31.29 -4.31 -12.35
C ASP A 156 -30.29 -3.81 -13.41
N PHE A 157 -29.21 -4.55 -13.64
CA PHE A 157 -28.16 -4.23 -14.63
C PHE A 157 -28.68 -4.14 -16.07
N SER A 158 -29.91 -4.58 -16.37
CA SER A 158 -30.54 -4.32 -17.67
C SER A 158 -30.92 -2.85 -17.87
N GLN A 159 -31.05 -2.09 -16.78
CA GLN A 159 -31.28 -0.63 -16.76
C GLN A 159 -29.96 0.11 -16.50
N SER A 160 -29.00 -0.03 -17.43
CA SER A 160 -27.61 0.38 -17.22
C SER A 160 -27.41 1.83 -16.77
N GLU A 161 -28.17 2.78 -17.32
CA GLU A 161 -28.11 4.20 -16.94
C GLU A 161 -28.60 4.42 -15.49
N ALA A 162 -29.77 3.88 -15.14
CA ALA A 162 -30.32 4.01 -13.80
C ALA A 162 -29.44 3.33 -12.74
N VAL A 163 -28.83 2.18 -13.07
CA VAL A 163 -27.90 1.49 -12.16
C VAL A 163 -26.60 2.26 -11.99
N ALA A 164 -26.04 2.81 -13.07
CA ALA A 164 -24.84 3.65 -12.98
C ALA A 164 -25.09 4.87 -12.07
N ASP A 165 -26.22 5.56 -12.25
CA ASP A 165 -26.59 6.71 -11.42
C ASP A 165 -26.78 6.32 -9.95
N HIS A 166 -27.45 5.19 -9.69
CA HIS A 166 -27.64 4.67 -8.33
C HIS A 166 -26.32 4.36 -7.64
N ILE A 167 -25.44 3.61 -8.30
CA ILE A 167 -24.13 3.23 -7.74
C ILE A 167 -23.26 4.47 -7.53
N ASN A 168 -23.24 5.40 -8.48
CA ASN A 168 -22.49 6.65 -8.32
C ASN A 168 -23.02 7.49 -7.16
N SER A 169 -24.35 7.57 -6.98
CA SER A 169 -24.97 8.27 -5.84
C SER A 169 -24.64 7.61 -4.51
N TRP A 170 -24.67 6.27 -4.47
CA TRP A 170 -24.27 5.50 -3.28
C TRP A 170 -22.81 5.77 -2.92
N VAL A 171 -21.88 5.73 -3.89
CA VAL A 171 -20.46 6.04 -3.66
C VAL A 171 -20.28 7.47 -3.19
N LEU A 172 -20.96 8.43 -3.80
CA LEU A 172 -20.87 9.84 -3.44
C LEU A 172 -21.26 10.06 -1.97
N ASN A 173 -22.35 9.44 -1.54
CA ASN A 173 -22.83 9.52 -0.16
C ASN A 173 -21.88 8.87 0.85
N HIS A 174 -21.20 7.78 0.46
CA HIS A 174 -20.27 7.06 1.33
C HIS A 174 -18.83 7.61 1.33
N THR A 175 -18.55 8.63 0.51
CA THR A 175 -17.20 9.20 0.33
C THR A 175 -17.16 10.70 0.58
N ASP A 176 -18.07 11.23 1.40
CA ASP A 176 -18.18 12.67 1.73
C ASP A 176 -18.25 13.56 0.47
N SER A 177 -18.92 13.05 -0.57
CA SER A 177 -19.03 13.68 -1.89
C SER A 177 -17.70 13.94 -2.60
N LYS A 178 -16.65 13.16 -2.32
CA LYS A 178 -15.33 13.31 -2.95
C LYS A 178 -15.15 12.43 -4.19
N ILE A 179 -15.78 11.26 -4.21
CA ILE A 179 -15.64 10.33 -5.33
C ILE A 179 -16.89 10.35 -6.17
N HIS A 180 -16.74 10.85 -7.39
CA HIS A 180 -17.79 10.90 -8.41
C HIS A 180 -17.53 9.87 -9.51
N ASN A 181 -18.59 9.47 -10.21
CA ASN A 181 -18.49 8.71 -11.47
C ASN A 181 -17.60 7.46 -11.35
N LEU A 182 -17.85 6.62 -10.34
CA LEU A 182 -17.18 5.33 -10.21
C LEU A 182 -17.43 4.46 -11.45
N VAL A 183 -18.66 4.48 -11.98
CA VAL A 183 -19.08 3.69 -13.14
C VAL A 183 -19.84 4.53 -14.16
N SER A 184 -19.92 4.05 -15.39
CA SER A 184 -20.81 4.58 -16.44
C SER A 184 -21.80 3.51 -16.91
N ALA A 185 -22.81 3.91 -17.67
CA ALA A 185 -23.79 2.98 -18.26
C ALA A 185 -23.12 1.93 -19.16
N ASP A 186 -21.99 2.26 -19.79
CA ASP A 186 -21.23 1.36 -20.66
C ASP A 186 -20.52 0.23 -19.89
N ASP A 187 -20.38 0.36 -18.56
CA ASP A 187 -19.82 -0.70 -17.70
C ASP A 187 -20.79 -1.88 -17.51
N PHE A 188 -22.07 -1.72 -17.89
CA PHE A 188 -23.12 -2.70 -17.64
C PHE A 188 -23.76 -3.23 -18.91
N SER A 189 -24.15 -4.50 -18.86
CA SER A 189 -24.89 -5.17 -19.92
C SER A 189 -25.96 -6.07 -19.30
N SER A 190 -26.89 -6.58 -20.11
CA SER A 190 -27.88 -7.56 -19.67
C SER A 190 -27.28 -8.89 -19.19
N SER A 191 -25.97 -9.11 -19.40
CA SER A 191 -25.23 -10.27 -18.89
C SER A 191 -24.45 -10.01 -17.61
N THR A 192 -24.44 -8.77 -17.09
CA THR A 192 -23.79 -8.47 -15.81
C THR A 192 -24.64 -9.04 -14.67
N VAL A 193 -24.04 -9.90 -13.85
CA VAL A 193 -24.74 -10.54 -12.72
C VAL A 193 -24.23 -10.05 -11.37
N ILE A 194 -22.92 -9.81 -11.26
CA ILE A 194 -22.28 -9.32 -10.04
C ILE A 194 -21.34 -8.16 -10.40
N MET A 195 -21.40 -7.09 -9.61
CA MET A 195 -20.41 -6.02 -9.60
C MET A 195 -19.79 -5.86 -8.22
N LEU A 196 -18.46 -5.73 -8.19
CA LEU A 196 -17.69 -5.32 -7.03
C LEU A 196 -17.35 -3.83 -7.13
N ALA A 197 -17.92 -3.02 -6.24
CA ALA A 197 -17.66 -1.59 -6.14
C ALA A 197 -16.72 -1.32 -4.96
N ASN A 198 -15.62 -0.62 -5.24
CA ASN A 198 -14.66 -0.20 -4.23
C ASN A 198 -14.33 1.28 -4.43
N ALA A 199 -14.51 2.10 -3.42
CA ALA A 199 -14.08 3.49 -3.44
C ALA A 199 -13.44 3.87 -2.11
N VAL A 200 -12.37 4.66 -2.18
CA VAL A 200 -11.55 4.97 -1.01
C VAL A 200 -11.08 6.40 -1.04
N TYR A 201 -11.41 7.13 0.01
CA TYR A 201 -11.04 8.52 0.23
C TYR A 201 -10.26 8.65 1.53
N PHE A 202 -9.16 9.40 1.48
CA PHE A 202 -8.40 9.78 2.65
C PHE A 202 -8.05 11.25 2.65
N ARG A 203 -8.21 11.86 3.82
CA ARG A 203 -7.67 13.17 4.16
C ARG A 203 -7.14 13.11 5.58
N GLY A 204 -5.87 13.43 5.77
CA GLY A 204 -5.25 13.45 7.09
C GLY A 204 -4.70 14.82 7.43
N ASN A 205 -4.85 15.21 8.69
CA ASN A 205 -4.20 16.41 9.22
C ASN A 205 -2.76 16.06 9.58
N TRP A 206 -1.78 16.80 9.06
CA TRP A 206 -0.39 16.61 9.46
C TRP A 206 -0.19 16.84 10.96
N LYS A 207 0.63 16.02 11.62
CA LYS A 207 1.07 16.32 13.00
C LYS A 207 1.81 17.66 13.09
N ASN A 208 2.60 17.95 12.05
CA ASN A 208 3.28 19.23 11.88
C ASN A 208 2.71 19.89 10.62
N GLN A 209 1.80 20.85 10.77
CA GLN A 209 1.21 21.53 9.61
C GLN A 209 2.25 22.29 8.78
N PHE A 210 2.02 22.37 7.48
CA PHE A 210 2.72 23.36 6.65
C PHE A 210 2.08 24.72 6.87
N ARG A 211 2.86 25.78 6.76
CA ARG A 211 2.34 27.15 6.84
C ARG A 211 1.97 27.62 5.43
N PRO A 212 0.70 27.95 5.13
CA PRO A 212 0.30 28.36 3.78
C PRO A 212 1.09 29.55 3.22
N GLU A 213 1.58 30.45 4.09
CA GLU A 213 2.44 31.58 3.69
C GLU A 213 3.83 31.17 3.16
N ASN A 214 4.24 29.93 3.43
CA ASN A 214 5.48 29.35 2.93
C ASN A 214 5.29 28.58 1.61
N THR A 215 4.05 28.35 1.17
CA THR A 215 3.77 27.68 -0.10
C THR A 215 4.06 28.63 -1.26
N ARG A 216 4.86 28.16 -2.22
CA ARG A 216 5.33 28.96 -3.37
C ARG A 216 5.30 28.15 -4.65
N THR A 217 5.23 28.83 -5.79
CA THR A 217 5.35 28.17 -7.10
C THR A 217 6.78 27.67 -7.32
N PHE A 218 6.93 26.38 -7.64
CA PHE A 218 8.18 25.74 -8.04
C PHE A 218 7.99 24.99 -9.37
N SER A 219 9.08 24.76 -10.09
CA SER A 219 9.11 23.78 -11.18
C SER A 219 9.11 22.36 -10.60
N PHE A 220 8.37 21.46 -11.23
CA PHE A 220 8.44 20.03 -11.04
C PHE A 220 8.95 19.40 -12.35
N THR A 221 10.11 18.74 -12.29
CA THR A 221 10.77 18.11 -13.44
C THR A 221 10.31 16.67 -13.56
N LYS A 222 9.59 16.34 -14.64
CA LYS A 222 9.15 14.98 -14.94
C LYS A 222 10.31 14.10 -15.43
N ASP A 223 10.11 12.79 -15.44
CA ASP A 223 11.10 11.81 -15.93
C ASP A 223 11.46 12.00 -17.42
N ASP A 224 10.59 12.62 -18.23
CA ASP A 224 10.87 12.98 -19.63
C ASP A 224 11.69 14.29 -19.77
N GLY A 225 12.05 14.93 -18.65
CA GLY A 225 12.77 16.19 -18.56
C GLY A 225 11.91 17.44 -18.79
N SER A 226 10.60 17.30 -19.03
CA SER A 226 9.69 18.43 -19.11
C SER A 226 9.36 18.97 -17.72
N GLU A 227 9.13 20.29 -17.62
CA GLU A 227 8.79 20.95 -16.37
C GLU A 227 7.32 21.38 -16.33
N VAL A 228 6.69 21.24 -15.17
CA VAL A 228 5.38 21.81 -14.87
C VAL A 228 5.44 22.65 -13.60
N GLN A 229 4.63 23.70 -13.52
CA GLN A 229 4.57 24.52 -12.31
C GLN A 229 3.65 23.86 -11.28
N THR A 230 4.08 23.81 -10.02
CA THR A 230 3.28 23.33 -8.90
C THR A 230 3.36 24.26 -7.69
N LEU A 231 2.40 24.15 -6.77
CA LEU A 231 2.45 24.82 -5.47
C LEU A 231 3.23 23.94 -4.50
N MET A 232 4.47 24.33 -4.23
CA MET A 232 5.36 23.62 -3.31
C MET A 232 5.17 24.14 -1.90
N MET A 233 4.69 23.28 -1.02
CA MET A 233 4.60 23.54 0.42
C MET A 233 5.98 23.40 1.04
N TYR A 234 6.28 24.22 2.06
CA TYR A 234 7.57 24.17 2.75
C TYR A 234 7.41 24.20 4.27
N GLN A 235 8.15 23.32 4.94
CA GLN A 235 8.38 23.42 6.37
C GLN A 235 9.72 22.83 6.80
N GLN A 236 10.13 23.19 8.00
CA GLN A 236 11.27 22.61 8.70
C GLN A 236 10.79 22.05 10.03
N GLY A 237 11.04 20.77 10.30
CA GLY A 237 10.49 20.09 11.46
C GLY A 237 11.20 18.79 11.79
N ASP A 238 10.78 18.14 12.87
CA ASP A 238 11.26 16.81 13.24
C ASP A 238 10.47 15.74 12.47
N PHE A 239 11.16 15.03 11.58
CA PHE A 239 10.62 13.98 10.72
C PHE A 239 11.44 12.71 10.83
N TYR A 240 10.89 11.59 10.38
CA TYR A 240 11.64 10.35 10.23
C TYR A 240 12.31 10.36 8.85
N TYR A 241 13.64 10.27 8.82
CA TYR A 241 14.42 10.35 7.58
C TYR A 241 15.53 9.31 7.54
N GLY A 242 15.82 8.78 6.35
CA GLY A 242 16.96 7.92 6.07
C GLY A 242 17.38 7.98 4.61
N GLU A 243 18.64 7.64 4.34
CA GLU A 243 19.18 7.42 3.00
C GLU A 243 19.46 5.93 2.82
N PHE A 244 19.09 5.39 1.66
CA PHE A 244 19.19 3.97 1.36
C PHE A 244 19.90 3.77 0.03
N SER A 245 20.61 2.64 -0.11
CA SER A 245 21.32 2.31 -1.34
C SER A 245 20.35 1.86 -2.43
N ASP A 246 20.48 2.39 -3.64
CA ASP A 246 19.72 1.94 -4.82
C ASP A 246 20.24 0.61 -5.41
N GLY A 247 21.24 0.00 -4.75
CA GLY A 247 21.90 -1.24 -5.19
C GLY A 247 23.02 -1.02 -6.19
N THR A 248 23.25 0.20 -6.66
CA THR A 248 24.39 0.54 -7.52
C THR A 248 25.65 0.81 -6.69
N THR A 249 26.81 0.57 -7.30
CA THR A 249 28.11 0.89 -6.71
C THR A 249 28.61 2.28 -7.10
N GLU A 250 27.75 3.09 -7.75
CA GLU A 250 28.10 4.42 -8.21
C GLU A 250 28.24 5.41 -7.04
N ALA A 251 29.07 6.44 -7.23
CA ALA A 251 29.29 7.45 -6.22
C ALA A 251 27.99 8.23 -5.99
N GLY A 252 27.28 7.88 -4.92
CA GLY A 252 25.97 8.44 -4.63
C GLY A 252 24.80 7.66 -5.21
N GLY A 253 24.90 6.35 -5.36
CA GLY A 253 23.74 5.47 -5.54
C GLY A 253 22.87 5.37 -4.28
N VAL A 254 22.28 6.49 -3.86
CA VAL A 254 21.37 6.55 -2.70
C VAL A 254 20.11 7.35 -3.02
N TYR A 255 18.99 6.92 -2.46
CA TYR A 255 17.71 7.62 -2.48
C TYR A 255 17.29 8.00 -1.06
N GLN A 256 16.37 8.95 -0.95
CA GLN A 256 15.87 9.46 0.32
C GLN A 256 14.53 8.82 0.67
N VAL A 257 14.35 8.52 1.95
CA VAL A 257 13.05 8.12 2.51
C VAL A 257 12.68 9.10 3.61
N LEU A 258 11.51 9.72 3.47
CA LEU A 258 10.93 10.65 4.43
C LEU A 258 9.59 10.09 4.92
N GLU A 259 9.42 9.90 6.23
CA GLU A 259 8.14 9.56 6.85
C GLU A 259 7.61 10.74 7.67
N MET A 260 6.44 11.22 7.26
CA MET A 260 5.69 12.33 7.84
C MET A 260 4.46 11.78 8.58
N LEU A 261 4.32 12.14 9.85
CA LEU A 261 3.22 11.67 10.69
C LEU A 261 1.97 12.53 10.48
N TYR A 262 0.81 11.88 10.42
CA TYR A 262 -0.47 12.53 10.64
C TYR A 262 -0.74 12.70 12.14
N GLU A 263 -1.72 13.54 12.46
CA GLU A 263 -2.20 13.74 13.83
C GLU A 263 -2.63 12.40 14.44
N GLY A 264 -2.38 12.23 15.74
CA GLY A 264 -2.56 10.94 16.43
C GLY A 264 -1.40 9.94 16.26
N GLU A 265 -0.46 10.17 15.33
CA GLU A 265 0.78 9.39 15.12
C GLU A 265 0.61 7.92 14.69
N ASP A 266 -0.63 7.47 14.53
CA ASP A 266 -0.98 6.12 14.11
C ASP A 266 -0.87 5.93 12.60
N MET A 267 -1.07 7.01 11.84
CA MET A 267 -0.93 7.04 10.39
C MET A 267 0.26 7.90 9.97
N SER A 268 0.93 7.52 8.88
CA SER A 268 1.98 8.32 8.25
C SER A 268 1.93 8.23 6.74
N MET A 269 2.44 9.27 6.09
CA MET A 269 2.87 9.22 4.69
C MET A 269 4.37 8.98 4.66
N MET A 270 4.82 7.97 3.94
CA MET A 270 6.21 7.73 3.62
C MET A 270 6.45 8.02 2.15
N ILE A 271 7.41 8.90 1.88
CA ILE A 271 7.81 9.34 0.55
C ILE A 271 9.19 8.76 0.28
N VAL A 272 9.35 8.20 -0.91
CA VAL A 272 10.60 7.65 -1.41
C VAL A 272 10.98 8.41 -2.66
N LEU A 273 12.09 9.13 -2.56
CA LEU A 273 12.52 10.11 -3.53
C LEU A 273 13.89 9.69 -4.08
N PRO A 274 14.00 9.36 -5.38
CA PRO A 274 15.29 9.13 -6.00
C PRO A 274 16.12 10.42 -6.00
N ARG A 275 17.34 10.36 -6.52
CA ARG A 275 18.07 11.60 -6.81
C ARG A 275 17.46 12.28 -8.03
N GLN A 276 17.61 13.59 -8.11
CA GLN A 276 17.01 14.41 -9.16
C GLN A 276 17.35 13.95 -10.60
N GLU A 277 18.55 13.37 -10.81
CA GLU A 277 19.00 12.88 -12.12
C GLU A 277 18.64 11.40 -12.38
N VAL A 278 17.95 10.76 -11.45
CA VAL A 278 17.64 9.33 -11.46
C VAL A 278 16.12 9.17 -11.59
N PRO A 279 15.61 8.61 -12.71
CA PRO A 279 14.19 8.40 -12.91
C PRO A 279 13.60 7.49 -11.83
N LEU A 280 12.33 7.72 -11.45
CA LEU A 280 11.67 6.86 -10.45
C LEU A 280 11.64 5.39 -10.91
N ALA A 281 11.50 5.16 -12.22
CA ALA A 281 11.47 3.84 -12.84
C ALA A 281 12.70 2.96 -12.54
N SER A 282 13.86 3.53 -12.18
CA SER A 282 15.02 2.71 -11.77
C SER A 282 14.92 2.20 -10.33
N LEU A 283 14.13 2.87 -9.49
CA LEU A 283 13.89 2.49 -8.10
C LEU A 283 12.73 1.51 -7.96
N GLU A 284 11.68 1.64 -8.79
CA GLU A 284 10.49 0.80 -8.69
C GLU A 284 10.78 -0.71 -8.62
N PRO A 285 11.70 -1.31 -9.43
CA PRO A 285 11.99 -2.74 -9.39
C PRO A 285 12.54 -3.28 -8.06
N ILE A 286 13.13 -2.42 -7.21
CA ILE A 286 13.63 -2.85 -5.90
C ILE A 286 12.55 -2.82 -4.82
N ILE A 287 11.40 -2.18 -5.08
CA ILE A 287 10.27 -2.08 -4.13
C ILE A 287 9.69 -3.48 -3.89
N LYS A 288 9.86 -3.96 -2.66
CA LYS A 288 9.45 -5.27 -2.13
C LYS A 288 8.88 -5.09 -0.73
N ALA A 289 8.02 -5.99 -0.27
CA ALA A 289 7.42 -5.91 1.08
C ALA A 289 8.49 -5.74 2.17
N GLN A 290 9.55 -6.56 2.11
CA GLN A 290 10.69 -6.48 3.03
C GLN A 290 11.38 -5.10 3.01
N LEU A 291 11.44 -4.44 1.85
CA LEU A 291 12.05 -3.12 1.73
C LEU A 291 11.19 -2.03 2.38
N LEU A 292 9.85 -2.16 2.31
CA LEU A 292 8.93 -1.26 3.03
C LEU A 292 9.16 -1.34 4.54
N ASP A 293 9.34 -2.56 5.07
CA ASP A 293 9.66 -2.77 6.49
C ASP A 293 11.06 -2.26 6.84
N GLU A 294 12.04 -2.46 5.96
CA GLU A 294 13.38 -1.92 6.12
C GLU A 294 13.35 -0.39 6.25
N TRP A 295 12.62 0.29 5.36
CA TRP A 295 12.41 1.73 5.44
C TRP A 295 11.81 2.14 6.78
N ALA A 296 10.68 1.53 7.16
CA ALA A 296 9.95 1.84 8.39
C ALA A 296 10.81 1.67 9.67
N ASN A 297 11.72 0.69 9.68
CA ASN A 297 12.57 0.40 10.84
C ASN A 297 13.86 1.24 10.89
N ASN A 298 14.35 1.71 9.73
CA ASN A 298 15.67 2.34 9.64
C ASN A 298 15.65 3.86 9.52
N VAL A 299 14.53 4.48 9.13
CA VAL A 299 14.37 5.95 9.23
C VAL A 299 14.55 6.43 10.68
N LYS A 300 15.25 7.56 10.86
CA LYS A 300 15.55 8.14 12.18
C LYS A 300 14.93 9.51 12.31
N ARG A 301 14.37 9.77 13.51
CA ARG A 301 13.79 11.06 13.85
C ARG A 301 14.87 12.14 13.93
N GLN A 302 14.78 13.15 13.09
CA GLN A 302 15.72 14.28 13.02
C GLN A 302 15.09 15.50 12.35
N LYS A 303 15.78 16.65 12.43
CA LYS A 303 15.33 17.87 11.75
C LYS A 303 15.58 17.79 10.25
N VAL A 304 14.55 18.01 9.44
CA VAL A 304 14.61 17.96 7.96
C VAL A 304 13.89 19.19 7.39
N GLU A 305 14.42 19.72 6.30
CA GLU A 305 13.74 20.68 5.43
C GLU A 305 12.92 19.91 4.38
N VAL A 306 11.61 20.11 4.37
CA VAL A 306 10.70 19.37 3.49
C VAL A 306 10.05 20.34 2.52
N TYR A 307 10.20 20.05 1.23
CA TYR A 307 9.45 20.66 0.14
C TYR A 307 8.59 19.56 -0.48
N LEU A 308 7.28 19.72 -0.38
CA LEU A 308 6.30 18.75 -0.87
C LEU A 308 5.25 19.49 -1.71
N PRO A 309 4.95 19.05 -2.94
CA PRO A 309 3.86 19.62 -3.70
C PRO A 309 2.55 19.51 -2.93
N ARG A 310 1.72 20.54 -3.01
CA ARG A 310 0.28 20.39 -2.80
C ARG A 310 -0.26 19.68 -4.03
N PHE A 311 -0.88 18.51 -3.85
CA PHE A 311 -1.38 17.74 -4.98
C PHE A 311 -2.65 16.97 -4.63
N LYS A 312 -3.40 16.69 -5.68
CA LYS A 312 -4.48 15.71 -5.69
C LYS A 312 -4.07 14.59 -6.63
N VAL A 313 -4.39 13.36 -6.27
CA VAL A 313 -4.30 12.23 -7.20
C VAL A 313 -5.55 11.38 -7.05
N GLU A 314 -6.21 11.14 -8.16
CA GLU A 314 -7.37 10.27 -8.24
C GLU A 314 -7.17 9.28 -9.39
N GLN A 315 -7.44 8.00 -9.14
CA GLN A 315 -7.36 6.98 -10.19
C GLN A 315 -8.50 5.99 -10.05
N LYS A 316 -9.11 5.66 -11.20
CA LYS A 316 -10.06 4.57 -11.34
C LYS A 316 -9.36 3.39 -12.01
N ILE A 317 -9.36 2.25 -11.33
CA ILE A 317 -8.71 1.01 -11.75
C ILE A 317 -9.78 -0.04 -12.02
N ASP A 318 -9.72 -0.67 -13.20
CA ASP A 318 -10.45 -1.91 -13.44
C ASP A 318 -9.69 -3.05 -12.75
N LEU A 319 -10.24 -3.52 -11.63
CA LEU A 319 -9.60 -4.53 -10.81
C LEU A 319 -9.55 -5.88 -11.53
N ARG A 320 -10.45 -6.14 -12.48
CA ARG A 320 -10.54 -7.45 -13.15
C ARG A 320 -9.22 -7.82 -13.80
N ASP A 321 -8.69 -6.93 -14.64
CA ASP A 321 -7.49 -7.20 -15.42
C ASP A 321 -6.27 -7.38 -14.51
N SER A 322 -6.09 -6.49 -13.53
CA SER A 322 -4.99 -6.58 -12.57
C SER A 322 -5.06 -7.86 -11.73
N LEU A 323 -6.24 -8.23 -11.22
CA LEU A 323 -6.41 -9.42 -10.39
C LEU A 323 -6.23 -10.72 -11.18
N GLN A 324 -6.63 -10.75 -12.44
CA GLN A 324 -6.38 -11.89 -13.33
C GLN A 324 -4.89 -12.14 -13.55
N GLN A 325 -4.09 -11.08 -13.69
CA GLN A 325 -2.62 -11.21 -13.79
C GLN A 325 -1.99 -11.67 -12.47
N LEU A 326 -2.60 -11.35 -11.33
CA LEU A 326 -2.19 -11.85 -10.01
C LEU A 326 -2.67 -13.27 -9.70
N GLY A 327 -3.40 -13.92 -10.61
CA GLY A 327 -3.81 -15.32 -10.52
C GLY A 327 -5.28 -15.55 -10.16
N ILE A 328 -6.05 -14.49 -9.89
CA ILE A 328 -7.48 -14.59 -9.57
C ILE A 328 -8.28 -14.53 -10.88
N LYS A 329 -8.70 -15.67 -11.42
CA LYS A 329 -9.23 -15.74 -12.79
C LYS A 329 -10.67 -16.23 -12.85
N SER A 330 -10.94 -17.35 -12.20
CA SER A 330 -12.21 -18.06 -12.28
C SER A 330 -13.41 -17.21 -11.88
N ILE A 331 -13.29 -16.36 -10.84
CA ILE A 331 -14.38 -15.47 -10.40
C ILE A 331 -14.87 -14.48 -11.47
N PHE A 332 -14.10 -14.28 -12.54
CA PHE A 332 -14.41 -13.38 -13.64
C PHE A 332 -14.89 -14.12 -14.90
N THR A 333 -15.09 -15.44 -14.83
CA THR A 333 -15.55 -16.28 -15.95
C THR A 333 -16.73 -17.14 -15.51
N LYS A 334 -17.34 -17.85 -16.45
CA LYS A 334 -18.43 -18.80 -16.18
C LYS A 334 -18.00 -20.00 -15.32
N ASP A 335 -16.70 -20.18 -15.10
CA ASP A 335 -16.14 -21.22 -14.23
C ASP A 335 -16.13 -20.79 -12.76
N ALA A 336 -16.61 -19.58 -12.45
CA ALA A 336 -16.73 -19.06 -11.10
C ALA A 336 -17.61 -19.96 -10.23
N ASP A 337 -17.09 -20.35 -9.07
CA ASP A 337 -17.89 -20.96 -8.02
C ASP A 337 -18.13 -19.92 -6.92
N LEU A 338 -19.16 -19.10 -7.12
CA LEU A 338 -19.65 -18.10 -6.15
C LEU A 338 -20.96 -18.55 -5.49
N THR A 339 -21.20 -19.86 -5.46
CA THR A 339 -22.47 -20.45 -5.01
C THR A 339 -22.82 -20.15 -3.55
N ALA A 340 -21.83 -19.83 -2.73
CA ALA A 340 -22.09 -19.47 -1.33
C ALA A 340 -22.63 -18.04 -1.15
N MET A 341 -22.59 -17.20 -2.19
CA MET A 341 -23.22 -15.88 -2.15
C MET A 341 -24.75 -15.97 -2.16
N THR A 342 -25.33 -17.03 -2.74
CA THR A 342 -26.76 -17.11 -3.08
C THR A 342 -27.50 -18.20 -2.32
N ALA A 343 -28.78 -17.99 -2.05
CA ALA A 343 -29.61 -18.93 -1.28
C ALA A 343 -30.06 -20.15 -2.10
N GLU A 344 -30.18 -20.00 -3.42
CA GLU A 344 -30.60 -21.06 -4.33
C GLU A 344 -29.48 -21.37 -5.33
N MET A 345 -29.40 -22.64 -5.76
CA MET A 345 -28.67 -22.99 -6.97
C MET A 345 -29.40 -22.30 -8.11
N THR A 346 -28.82 -21.24 -8.66
CA THR A 346 -29.37 -20.59 -9.85
C THR A 346 -29.16 -21.53 -11.03
N ASP A 347 -30.06 -22.50 -11.21
CA ASP A 347 -30.03 -23.47 -12.32
C ASP A 347 -29.95 -22.69 -13.64
N GLY A 348 -28.75 -22.62 -14.21
CA GLY A 348 -28.46 -21.98 -15.49
C GLY A 348 -28.08 -20.49 -15.47
N GLN A 349 -27.89 -19.83 -14.31
CA GLN A 349 -27.24 -18.50 -14.28
C GLN A 349 -25.77 -18.64 -13.90
N ASP A 350 -24.89 -18.21 -14.80
CA ASP A 350 -23.46 -18.13 -14.55
C ASP A 350 -23.20 -17.01 -13.53
N LEU A 351 -22.97 -17.37 -12.25
CA LEU A 351 -22.67 -16.41 -11.17
C LEU A 351 -21.19 -16.04 -11.18
N PHE A 352 -20.84 -15.00 -11.92
CA PHE A 352 -19.48 -14.46 -11.97
C PHE A 352 -19.46 -12.94 -11.86
N ILE A 353 -18.31 -12.39 -11.49
CA ILE A 353 -18.07 -10.96 -11.41
C ILE A 353 -17.91 -10.40 -12.82
N GLY A 354 -18.94 -9.68 -13.27
CA GLY A 354 -18.94 -9.00 -14.56
C GLY A 354 -18.12 -7.72 -14.55
N LYS A 355 -18.07 -7.02 -13.42
CA LYS A 355 -17.32 -5.78 -13.23
C LYS A 355 -16.72 -5.69 -11.84
N ALA A 356 -15.45 -5.27 -11.74
CA ALA A 356 -14.80 -4.99 -10.47
C ALA A 356 -13.98 -3.70 -10.62
N VAL A 357 -14.24 -2.71 -9.78
CA VAL A 357 -13.62 -1.38 -9.92
C VAL A 357 -13.18 -0.85 -8.57
N GLN A 358 -12.00 -0.23 -8.54
CA GLN A 358 -11.57 0.63 -7.44
C GLN A 358 -11.44 2.06 -7.95
N LYS A 359 -11.95 3.03 -7.19
CA LYS A 359 -11.55 4.44 -7.34
C LYS A 359 -10.93 4.96 -6.05
N ALA A 360 -9.69 5.40 -6.16
CA ALA A 360 -8.87 5.89 -5.07
C ALA A 360 -8.68 7.40 -5.21
N TYR A 361 -8.95 8.15 -4.15
CA TYR A 361 -8.78 9.60 -4.10
C TYR A 361 -7.91 9.98 -2.90
N LEU A 362 -6.84 10.72 -3.17
CA LEU A 362 -5.97 11.32 -2.16
C LEU A 362 -5.76 12.80 -2.45
N GLU A 363 -5.86 13.60 -1.40
CA GLU A 363 -5.60 15.03 -1.44
C GLU A 363 -4.59 15.37 -0.34
N VAL A 364 -3.52 16.07 -0.74
CA VAL A 364 -2.42 16.47 0.14
C VAL A 364 -2.33 17.99 0.14
N THR A 365 -2.61 18.58 1.30
CA THR A 365 -2.61 20.04 1.53
C THR A 365 -1.74 20.38 2.74
N GLU A 366 -1.72 21.66 3.12
CA GLU A 366 -1.00 22.16 4.28
C GLU A 366 -1.64 21.79 5.63
N GLU A 367 -2.92 21.39 5.61
CA GLU A 367 -3.76 21.21 6.81
C GLU A 367 -3.15 20.23 7.82
N GLY A 368 -3.19 20.60 9.10
CA GLY A 368 -2.56 19.86 10.18
C GLY A 368 -2.84 20.48 11.54
N ALA A 369 -2.28 19.87 12.59
CA ALA A 369 -2.35 20.42 13.93
C ALA A 369 -1.51 21.71 14.04
N GLU A 370 -2.20 22.78 14.40
CA GLU A 370 -1.63 24.11 14.60
C GLU A 370 -0.88 24.16 15.93
N GLY A 371 0.39 23.73 15.95
CA GLY A 371 1.15 23.77 17.21
C GLY A 371 2.62 23.37 17.18
N ALA A 372 3.10 22.67 16.15
CA ALA A 372 4.47 22.13 16.17
C ALA A 372 5.42 22.73 15.11
N ALA A 373 4.90 23.50 14.14
CA ALA A 373 5.72 24.36 13.27
C ALA A 373 6.25 25.52 14.11
N GLY A 374 7.28 25.24 14.91
CA GLY A 374 7.96 26.21 15.75
C GLY A 374 8.23 27.46 14.94
N SER A 375 7.84 28.61 15.49
CA SER A 375 8.27 29.92 15.03
C SER A 375 9.79 30.02 15.16
N GLY A 376 10.50 29.37 14.25
CA GLY A 376 11.91 29.54 14.00
C GLY A 376 12.07 30.81 13.19
N MET A 377 11.88 31.96 13.84
CA MET A 377 12.67 33.12 13.45
C MET A 377 14.10 32.63 13.23
N ILE A 378 14.64 32.95 12.06
CA ILE A 378 16.05 32.78 11.69
C ILE A 378 16.88 33.50 12.76
N ALA A 379 17.13 32.83 13.88
CA ALA A 379 18.13 33.22 14.83
C ALA A 379 19.44 32.89 14.13
N LEU A 380 20.16 33.95 13.75
CA LEU A 380 21.50 33.95 13.18
C LEU A 380 22.47 33.21 14.12
N THR A 381 22.36 31.89 14.17
CA THR A 381 23.36 31.03 14.78
C THR A 381 24.44 30.90 13.72
N ARG A 382 25.62 31.44 14.01
CA ARG A 382 26.77 31.58 13.08
C ARG A 382 27.44 30.25 12.69
N THR A 383 26.69 29.16 12.71
CA THR A 383 27.10 27.82 12.32
C THR A 383 26.06 27.32 11.34
N LEU A 384 26.45 27.06 10.09
CA LEU A 384 25.62 26.38 9.09
C LEU A 384 25.32 24.97 9.62
N VAL A 385 24.21 24.81 10.36
CA VAL A 385 23.67 23.49 10.64
C VAL A 385 22.97 23.05 9.35
N LEU A 386 23.63 22.17 8.60
CA LEU A 386 23.05 21.57 7.40
C LEU A 386 22.08 20.49 7.85
N TYR A 387 20.78 20.77 7.75
CA TYR A 387 19.74 19.76 7.88
C TYR A 387 19.63 19.01 6.55
N PRO A 388 19.30 17.71 6.55
CA PRO A 388 18.87 17.04 5.33
C PRO A 388 17.71 17.81 4.69
N GLN A 389 17.75 17.91 3.37
CA GLN A 389 16.69 18.52 2.57
C GLN A 389 16.06 17.43 1.71
N VAL A 390 14.73 17.35 1.75
CA VAL A 390 13.93 16.50 0.88
C VAL A 390 13.07 17.42 0.04
N MET A 391 13.34 17.44 -1.27
CA MET A 391 12.64 18.29 -2.21
C MET A 391 11.98 17.44 -3.28
N ALA A 392 10.67 17.19 -3.12
CA ALA A 392 9.87 16.39 -4.03
C ALA A 392 9.47 17.20 -5.29
N ASP A 393 10.46 17.72 -6.01
CA ASP A 393 10.32 18.48 -7.26
C ASP A 393 10.49 17.61 -8.52
N HIS A 394 10.43 16.29 -8.37
CA HIS A 394 10.51 15.30 -9.44
C HIS A 394 9.78 14.02 -8.98
N PRO A 395 9.53 13.04 -9.88
CA PRO A 395 8.71 11.88 -9.57
C PRO A 395 9.12 11.10 -8.31
N PHE A 396 8.12 10.77 -7.50
CA PHE A 396 8.33 10.09 -6.22
C PHE A 396 7.30 8.99 -5.98
N PHE A 397 7.72 7.95 -5.28
CA PHE A 397 6.85 6.90 -4.76
C PHE A 397 6.36 7.29 -3.35
N PHE A 398 5.15 6.87 -2.99
CA PHE A 398 4.65 7.06 -1.64
C PHE A 398 3.78 5.89 -1.16
N ILE A 399 3.74 5.74 0.17
CA ILE A 399 2.71 4.95 0.85
C ILE A 399 2.07 5.76 1.97
N ILE A 400 0.80 5.51 2.23
CA ILE A 400 0.13 5.91 3.48
C ILE A 400 -0.10 4.64 4.28
N ARG A 401 0.43 4.55 5.49
CA ARG A 401 0.41 3.32 6.30
C ARG A 401 -0.02 3.58 7.73
N ASN A 402 -0.60 2.55 8.33
CA ASN A 402 -0.76 2.51 9.78
C ASN A 402 0.55 2.00 10.41
N ARG A 403 1.13 2.78 11.31
CA ARG A 403 2.43 2.50 11.91
C ARG A 403 2.40 1.39 12.95
N LYS A 404 1.24 1.14 13.56
CA LYS A 404 1.06 0.09 14.56
C LYS A 404 0.90 -1.28 13.91
N SER A 405 0.05 -1.38 12.89
CA SER A 405 -0.23 -2.65 12.21
C SER A 405 0.69 -2.95 11.04
N GLY A 406 1.36 -1.93 10.47
CA GLY A 406 2.11 -2.08 9.22
C GLY A 406 1.25 -1.89 7.97
N SER A 407 -0.07 -2.01 8.09
CA SER A 407 -0.99 -2.06 6.95
C SER A 407 -0.94 -0.82 6.07
N ILE A 408 -0.91 -1.04 4.76
CA ILE A 408 -0.81 0.01 3.75
C ILE A 408 -2.22 0.41 3.31
N LEU A 409 -2.60 1.65 3.61
CA LEU A 409 -3.87 2.24 3.19
C LEU A 409 -3.80 2.72 1.74
N PHE A 410 -2.74 3.42 1.35
CA PHE A 410 -2.50 3.82 -0.04
C PHE A 410 -1.08 3.48 -0.46
N MET A 411 -0.94 3.13 -1.73
CA MET A 411 0.34 2.96 -2.40
C MET A 411 0.25 3.61 -3.77
N GLY A 412 1.31 4.30 -4.18
CA GLY A 412 1.27 5.04 -5.42
C GLY A 412 2.56 5.78 -5.77
N ARG A 413 2.50 6.50 -6.87
CA ARG A 413 3.55 7.42 -7.32
C ARG A 413 2.93 8.67 -7.92
N VAL A 414 3.68 9.76 -7.82
CA VAL A 414 3.35 11.03 -8.48
C VAL A 414 4.39 11.26 -9.56
N MET A 415 3.98 11.09 -10.82
CA MET A 415 4.75 11.42 -12.02
C MET A 415 4.47 12.86 -12.49
N ASN A 416 3.27 13.36 -12.17
CA ASN A 416 2.82 14.70 -12.50
C ASN A 416 1.84 15.20 -11.43
N PRO A 417 2.21 16.17 -10.57
CA PRO A 417 1.29 16.68 -9.56
C PRO A 417 0.15 17.47 -10.21
N GLU A 418 -1.10 17.06 -10.02
CA GLU A 418 -2.24 17.89 -10.42
C GLU A 418 -2.25 19.17 -9.58
N VAL A 419 -2.24 20.32 -10.26
CA VAL A 419 -2.27 21.63 -9.60
C VAL A 419 -3.64 21.85 -8.98
N ILE A 420 -3.70 21.85 -7.64
CA ILE A 420 -4.88 22.34 -6.91
C ILE A 420 -4.80 23.87 -6.89
N GLU A 421 -5.58 24.52 -7.76
CA GLU A 421 -5.78 25.98 -7.71
C GLU A 421 -6.33 26.37 -6.31
N PRO A 422 -5.82 27.43 -5.68
CA PRO A 422 -6.26 27.85 -4.33
C PRO A 422 -7.72 28.32 -4.25
N PHE A 423 -8.51 28.22 -5.33
CA PHE A 423 -9.89 28.70 -5.45
C PHE A 423 -10.87 27.67 -6.04
N ASP A 424 -10.66 26.36 -5.85
CA ASP A 424 -11.72 25.38 -6.17
C ASP A 424 -12.82 25.38 -5.09
N ASN A 425 -13.43 26.55 -4.86
CA ASN A 425 -14.75 26.68 -4.26
C ASN A 425 -15.78 26.35 -5.35
N ASN A 426 -15.82 25.11 -5.83
CA ASN A 426 -17.03 24.52 -6.37
C ASN A 426 -17.84 23.89 -5.22
N PHE A 427 -18.09 24.71 -4.19
CA PHE A 427 -19.21 24.54 -3.28
C PHE A 427 -20.22 25.63 -3.68
N ASP A 428 -21.03 25.34 -4.70
CA ASP A 428 -22.35 25.93 -4.93
C ASP A 428 -22.95 25.33 -6.22
N MET A 429 -23.64 24.18 -6.09
CA MET A 429 -25.01 23.96 -6.58
C MET A 429 -25.55 22.59 -6.17
#